data_AF-A0A967ASH0-F1
#
_entry.id   AF-A0A967ASH0-F1
#
_cell.length_a   1.000
_cell.length_b   1.000
_cell.length_c   1.000
_cell.angle_alpha   90.00
_cell.angle_beta   90.00
_cell.angle_gamma   90.00
#
_symmetry.space_group_name_H-M   'P 1'
#
loop_
_entity.id
_entity.type
_entity.pdbx_description
1 polymer ?
#
loop_
_entity_poly.entity_id
_entity_poly.type
_entity_poly.pdbx_seq_one_letter_code
_entity_poly.pdbx_strand_id
1 'polypeptide(L)'
;MLRASLDTHQLIADLSHHIDGPTQVSTDAWVSNSLAIVRYFGNRATYAKITKLYASEKPGVDRYALPCVSETQIIVVLGIPDYSMVSTSYVEGQNLTFRMKNDRFHRLTLVLPEKKNMRT
;
A
#
# COMPACT_ATOMS: atom_id res chain seq x y z
N MET A 1 10.00 6.65 -16.03
CA MET A 1 9.34 5.34 -15.79
C MET A 1 10.32 4.16 -15.82
N LEU A 2 11.20 4.02 -16.82
CA LEU A 2 12.05 2.83 -17.01
C LEU A 2 13.02 2.50 -15.83
N ARG A 3 13.53 3.50 -15.10
CA ARG A 3 14.43 3.25 -13.95
C ARG A 3 13.68 2.61 -12.78
N ALA A 4 12.53 3.18 -12.40
CA ALA A 4 11.73 2.66 -11.29
C ALA A 4 11.33 1.18 -11.47
N SER A 5 11.00 0.76 -12.71
CA SER A 5 10.74 -0.65 -12.99
C SER A 5 11.98 -1.52 -12.82
N LEU A 6 13.15 -1.06 -13.28
CA LEU A 6 14.40 -1.82 -13.13
C LEU A 6 14.76 -2.01 -11.65
N ASP A 7 14.61 -0.95 -10.85
CA ASP A 7 14.88 -0.98 -9.41
C ASP A 7 13.95 -1.97 -8.69
N THR A 8 12.66 -2.00 -9.05
CA THR A 8 11.72 -3.02 -8.55
C THR A 8 12.19 -4.43 -8.88
N HIS A 9 12.64 -4.67 -10.12
CA HIS A 9 13.13 -5.99 -10.50
C HIS A 9 14.38 -6.41 -9.71
N GLN A 10 15.31 -5.49 -9.48
CA GLN A 10 16.51 -5.77 -8.67
C GLN A 10 16.15 -6.09 -7.22
N LEU A 11 15.28 -5.29 -6.60
CA LEU A 11 14.83 -5.51 -5.23
C LEU A 11 14.15 -6.88 -5.07
N ILE A 12 13.20 -7.20 -5.96
CA ILE A 12 12.45 -8.46 -5.86
C ILE A 12 13.36 -9.66 -6.16
N ALA A 13 14.31 -9.53 -7.09
CA ALA A 13 15.31 -10.56 -7.34
C ALA A 13 16.13 -10.85 -6.08
N ASP A 14 16.64 -9.80 -5.43
CA ASP A 14 17.45 -9.92 -4.21
C ASP A 14 16.65 -10.55 -3.06
N LEU A 15 15.40 -10.09 -2.84
CA LEU A 15 14.50 -10.68 -1.84
C LEU A 15 14.22 -12.16 -2.13
N SER A 16 14.06 -12.54 -3.39
CA SER A 16 13.76 -13.93 -3.77
C SER A 16 14.90 -14.91 -3.46
N HIS A 17 16.13 -14.40 -3.36
CA HIS A 17 17.32 -15.17 -2.97
C HIS A 17 17.49 -15.29 -1.46
N HIS A 18 16.97 -14.32 -0.69
CA HIS A 18 17.09 -14.29 0.77
C HIS A 18 15.89 -14.90 1.51
N ILE A 19 14.72 -14.96 0.86
CA ILE A 19 13.50 -15.51 1.45
C ILE A 19 13.33 -16.94 0.98
N ASP A 20 13.48 -17.86 1.93
CA ASP A 20 13.26 -19.29 1.74
C ASP A 20 11.82 -19.70 2.12
N GLY A 21 11.30 -20.68 1.40
CA GLY A 21 9.99 -21.29 1.68
C GLY A 21 8.77 -20.61 1.04
N PRO A 22 7.58 -21.17 1.27
CA PRO A 22 6.33 -20.64 0.74
C PRO A 22 6.00 -19.29 1.37
N THR A 23 5.88 -18.25 0.54
CA THR A 23 5.71 -16.87 1.01
C THR A 23 4.43 -16.26 0.46
N GLN A 24 3.69 -15.52 1.29
CA GLN A 24 2.59 -14.69 0.81
C GLN A 24 3.05 -13.24 0.68
N VAL A 25 2.82 -12.63 -0.48
CA VAL A 25 3.22 -11.25 -0.80
C VAL A 25 1.97 -10.41 -1.03
N SER A 26 1.97 -9.20 -0.47
CA SER A 26 0.93 -8.18 -0.69
C SER A 26 1.57 -6.84 -1.05
N THR A 27 1.14 -6.23 -2.16
CA THR A 27 1.62 -4.91 -2.58
C THR A 27 0.49 -3.99 -3.03
N ASP A 28 0.83 -2.74 -3.30
CA ASP A 28 -0.02 -1.81 -4.03
C ASP A 28 -0.13 -2.17 -5.52
N ALA A 29 -0.99 -1.46 -6.24
CA ALA A 29 -1.36 -1.75 -7.62
C ALA A 29 -0.31 -1.37 -8.69
N TRP A 30 0.96 -1.19 -8.32
CA TRP A 30 2.01 -0.84 -9.27
C TRP A 30 2.31 -1.99 -10.24
N VAL A 31 2.33 -1.70 -11.54
CA VAL A 31 2.43 -2.72 -12.61
C VAL A 31 3.73 -3.53 -12.50
N SER A 32 4.84 -2.89 -12.18
CA SER A 32 6.16 -3.56 -12.13
C SER A 32 6.26 -4.60 -11.00
N ASN A 33 5.52 -4.43 -9.90
CA ASN A 33 5.52 -5.38 -8.78
C ASN A 33 5.00 -6.74 -9.25
N SER A 34 3.91 -6.73 -10.01
CA SER A 34 3.27 -7.95 -10.50
C SER A 34 4.21 -8.73 -11.43
N LEU A 35 4.88 -8.04 -12.34
CA LEU A 35 5.83 -8.67 -13.26
C LEU A 35 7.06 -9.22 -12.54
N ALA A 36 7.61 -8.47 -11.57
CA ALA A 36 8.80 -8.88 -10.84
C ALA A 36 8.52 -10.08 -9.91
N ILE A 37 7.42 -10.06 -9.16
CA ILE A 37 7.06 -11.14 -8.22
C ILE A 37 6.82 -12.44 -8.98
N VAL A 38 6.05 -12.39 -10.07
CA VAL A 38 5.83 -13.57 -10.92
C VAL A 38 7.14 -14.12 -11.49
N ARG A 39 8.08 -13.23 -11.87
CA ARG A 39 9.36 -13.64 -12.47
C ARG A 39 10.32 -14.31 -11.48
N TYR A 40 10.47 -13.79 -10.27
CA TYR A 40 11.53 -14.22 -9.34
C TYR A 40 11.05 -15.16 -8.23
N PHE A 41 9.85 -14.92 -7.70
CA PHE A 41 9.26 -15.84 -6.72
C PHE A 41 8.55 -17.01 -7.41
N GLY A 42 7.83 -16.73 -8.51
CA GLY A 42 7.07 -17.75 -9.23
C GLY A 42 6.21 -18.59 -8.31
N ASN A 43 6.19 -19.90 -8.49
CA ASN A 43 5.36 -20.83 -7.71
C ASN A 43 5.72 -20.94 -6.23
N ARG A 44 6.80 -20.28 -5.76
CA ARG A 44 7.17 -20.24 -4.34
C ARG A 44 6.35 -19.22 -3.55
N ALA A 45 5.57 -18.36 -4.22
CA ALA A 45 4.76 -17.37 -3.55
C ALA A 45 3.30 -17.37 -3.99
N THR A 46 2.44 -16.96 -3.07
CA THR A 46 1.09 -16.47 -3.36
C THR A 46 1.12 -14.95 -3.33
N TYR A 47 0.41 -14.31 -4.26
CA TYR A 47 0.50 -12.86 -4.42
C TYR A 47 -0.85 -12.24 -4.78
N ALA A 48 -1.21 -11.21 -4.02
CA ALA A 48 -2.35 -10.34 -4.27
C ALA A 48 -1.93 -8.88 -4.15
N LYS A 49 -2.57 -8.02 -4.95
CA LYS A 49 -2.37 -6.57 -4.89
C LYS A 49 -3.65 -5.86 -4.45
N ILE A 50 -3.47 -4.72 -3.81
CA ILE A 50 -4.56 -3.87 -3.33
C ILE A 50 -4.59 -2.57 -4.14
N THR A 51 -5.78 -2.26 -4.67
CA THR A 51 -6.08 -0.99 -5.33
C THR A 51 -7.06 -0.21 -4.48
N LYS A 52 -6.68 0.98 -4.03
CA LYS A 52 -7.59 1.92 -3.36
C LYS A 52 -8.18 2.88 -4.39
N LEU A 53 -9.50 2.89 -4.49
CA LEU A 53 -10.24 3.81 -5.33
C LEU A 53 -10.66 5.01 -4.48
N TYR A 54 -10.23 6.19 -4.90
CA TYR A 54 -10.57 7.45 -4.23
C TYR A 54 -11.74 8.11 -4.95
N ALA A 55 -12.69 8.63 -4.17
CA ALA A 55 -13.79 9.42 -4.72
C ALA A 55 -13.26 10.76 -5.24
N SER A 56 -13.89 11.28 -6.30
CA SER A 56 -13.59 12.63 -6.79
C SER A 56 -13.89 13.66 -5.71
N GLU A 57 -13.02 14.65 -5.56
CA GLU A 57 -13.19 15.72 -4.58
C GLU A 57 -14.46 16.51 -4.91
N LYS A 58 -15.33 16.70 -3.91
CA LYS A 58 -16.49 17.57 -4.06
C LYS A 58 -16.00 19.02 -4.21
N PRO A 59 -16.60 19.84 -5.09
CA PRO A 59 -16.28 21.26 -5.15
C PRO A 59 -16.54 21.92 -3.77
N GLY A 60 -15.56 22.67 -3.27
CA GLY A 60 -15.63 23.35 -1.96
C GLY A 60 -14.96 22.60 -0.80
N VAL A 61 -14.34 21.45 -1.06
CA VAL A 61 -13.47 20.77 -0.08
C VAL A 61 -12.19 21.60 0.14
N ASP A 62 -11.78 21.77 1.40
CA ASP A 62 -10.55 22.49 1.74
C ASP A 62 -9.35 21.84 1.02
N ARG A 63 -8.39 22.66 0.57
CA ARG A 63 -7.17 22.25 -0.15
C ARG A 63 -6.38 21.14 0.59
N TYR A 64 -6.65 20.98 1.88
CA TYR A 64 -5.96 20.13 2.82
C TYR A 64 -6.81 18.97 3.36
N ALA A 65 -8.04 18.80 2.86
CA ALA A 65 -8.86 17.67 3.27
C ALA A 65 -8.29 16.35 2.75
N LEU A 66 -8.48 15.28 3.52
CA LEU A 66 -8.07 13.96 3.12
C LEU A 66 -8.97 13.43 2.00
N PRO A 67 -8.41 12.76 0.98
CA PRO A 67 -9.21 12.12 -0.05
C PRO A 67 -10.05 10.99 0.55
N CYS A 68 -11.32 10.93 0.16
CA CYS A 68 -12.22 9.87 0.62
C CYS A 68 -11.94 8.58 -0.16
N VAL A 69 -11.56 7.51 0.55
CA VAL A 69 -11.46 6.17 -0.05
C VAL A 69 -12.88 5.67 -0.29
N SER A 70 -13.26 5.49 -1.55
CA SER A 70 -14.58 4.97 -1.93
C SER A 70 -14.64 3.45 -1.83
N GLU A 71 -13.59 2.78 -2.26
CA GLU A 71 -13.56 1.32 -2.34
C GLU A 71 -12.11 0.83 -2.25
N THR A 72 -11.93 -0.37 -1.70
CA THR A 72 -10.64 -1.08 -1.72
C THR A 72 -10.84 -2.43 -2.40
N GLN A 73 -10.10 -2.66 -3.48
CA GLN A 73 -10.20 -3.88 -4.28
C GLN A 73 -8.95 -4.73 -4.08
N ILE A 74 -9.17 -6.03 -3.84
CA ILE A 74 -8.10 -7.03 -3.77
C ILE A 74 -8.11 -7.81 -5.09
N ILE A 75 -6.96 -7.85 -5.75
CA ILE A 75 -6.77 -8.58 -7.01
C ILE A 75 -5.72 -9.66 -6.77
N VAL A 76 -6.13 -10.92 -6.86
CA VAL A 76 -5.19 -12.06 -6.81
C VAL A 76 -4.49 -12.17 -8.16
N VAL A 77 -3.17 -12.25 -8.13
CA VAL A 77 -2.33 -12.35 -9.33
C VAL A 77 -1.68 -13.73 -9.42
N LEU A 78 -1.30 -14.34 -8.29
CA LEU A 78 -0.60 -15.62 -8.28
C LEU A 78 -1.05 -16.50 -7.11
N GLY A 79 -1.32 -17.78 -7.40
CA GLY A 79 -1.67 -18.78 -6.41
C GLY A 79 -2.98 -18.49 -5.68
N ILE A 80 -3.09 -19.01 -4.46
CA ILE A 80 -4.28 -18.88 -3.59
C ILE A 80 -3.83 -18.22 -2.27
N PRO A 81 -3.75 -16.89 -2.22
CA PRO A 81 -3.38 -16.17 -0.99
C PRO A 81 -4.53 -16.17 0.01
N ASP A 82 -4.20 -16.11 1.30
CA ASP A 82 -5.18 -15.86 2.36
C ASP A 82 -5.62 -14.39 2.30
N TYR A 83 -6.85 -14.16 1.82
CA TYR A 83 -7.46 -12.84 1.68
C TYR A 83 -7.51 -12.05 2.99
N SER A 84 -7.58 -12.72 4.15
CA SER A 84 -7.62 -12.05 5.45
C SER A 84 -6.29 -11.37 5.81
N MET A 85 -5.18 -11.86 5.26
CA MET A 85 -3.84 -11.33 5.49
C MET A 85 -3.39 -10.32 4.44
N VAL A 86 -4.12 -10.17 3.33
CA VAL A 86 -3.77 -9.23 2.27
C VAL A 86 -4.06 -7.80 2.75
N SER A 87 -3.02 -7.02 3.01
CA SER A 87 -3.17 -5.63 3.48
C SER A 87 -1.99 -4.73 3.11
N THR A 88 -2.26 -3.44 2.92
CA THR A 88 -1.23 -2.36 2.87
C THR A 88 -1.11 -1.61 4.19
N SER A 89 -1.91 -1.96 5.21
CA SER A 89 -2.00 -1.24 6.47
C SER A 89 -0.68 -1.16 7.24
N TYR A 90 0.15 -2.21 7.17
CA TYR A 90 1.47 -2.23 7.83
C TYR A 90 2.38 -1.13 7.30
N VAL A 91 2.50 -1.02 5.98
CA VAL A 91 3.31 0.02 5.33
C VAL A 91 2.70 1.40 5.56
N GLU A 92 1.36 1.51 5.52
CA GLU A 92 0.65 2.75 5.82
C GLU A 92 0.86 3.23 7.27
N GLY A 93 0.85 2.31 8.24
CA GLY A 93 1.11 2.61 9.64
C GLY A 93 2.56 3.02 9.90
N GLN A 94 3.52 2.37 9.23
CA GLN A 94 4.93 2.79 9.27
C GLN A 94 5.11 4.18 8.65
N ASN A 95 4.50 4.43 7.50
CA ASN A 95 4.53 5.74 6.84
C ASN A 95 3.90 6.84 7.71
N LEU A 96 2.78 6.54 8.37
CA LEU A 96 2.15 7.45 9.33
C LEU A 96 3.08 7.74 10.51
N THR A 97 3.65 6.71 11.11
CA THR A 97 4.58 6.83 12.24
C THR A 97 5.79 7.69 11.86
N PHE A 98 6.35 7.48 10.68
CA PHE A 98 7.48 8.27 10.18
C PHE A 98 7.11 9.74 10.04
N ARG A 99 5.95 10.04 9.44
CA ARG A 99 5.46 11.41 9.29
C ARG A 99 5.19 12.09 10.63
N MET A 100 4.67 11.33 11.61
CA MET A 100 4.37 11.79 12.97
C MET A 100 5.57 11.83 13.92
N LYS A 101 6.76 11.39 13.50
CA LYS A 101 7.98 11.43 14.33
C LYS A 101 9.05 12.35 13.79
N ASN A 102 8.85 12.94 12.61
CA ASN A 102 9.83 13.80 11.97
C ASN A 102 9.21 15.13 11.56
N ASP A 103 9.56 16.21 12.24
CA ASP A 103 8.96 17.56 12.09
C ASP A 103 8.87 18.05 10.65
N ARG A 104 9.77 17.58 9.77
CA ARG A 104 9.76 17.91 8.34
C ARG A 104 8.57 17.33 7.58
N PHE A 105 7.90 16.30 8.11
CA PHE A 105 6.83 15.53 7.46
C PHE A 105 5.48 15.55 8.19
N HIS A 106 5.33 16.34 9.26
CA HIS A 106 4.12 16.36 10.10
C HIS A 106 2.92 17.13 9.52
N ARG A 107 3.10 17.78 8.37
CA ARG A 107 2.02 18.55 7.75
C ARG A 107 1.00 17.57 7.14
N LEU A 108 -0.29 17.82 7.36
CA LEU A 108 -1.42 17.04 6.79
C LEU A 108 -1.42 15.55 7.14
N THR A 109 -0.83 15.18 8.27
CA THR A 109 -0.63 13.77 8.64
C THR A 109 -1.81 13.19 9.40
N LEU A 110 -2.43 13.98 10.26
CA LEU A 110 -3.67 13.64 10.96
C LEU A 110 -4.61 14.84 10.89
N VAL A 111 -5.82 14.64 10.36
CA VAL A 111 -6.92 15.57 10.61
C VAL A 111 -7.60 15.04 11.87
N LEU A 112 -7.28 15.62 13.03
CA LEU A 112 -8.11 15.39 14.21
C LEU A 112 -9.46 16.07 13.93
N PRO A 113 -10.60 15.35 13.95
CA PRO A 113 -11.88 16.03 13.95
C PRO A 113 -11.94 16.91 15.21
N GLU A 114 -12.36 18.16 15.05
CA GLU A 114 -12.69 19.02 16.18
C GLU A 114 -13.65 18.26 17.10
N LYS A 115 -13.30 18.13 18.38
CA LYS A 115 -14.24 17.61 19.39
C LYS A 115 -15.44 18.55 19.43
N LYS A 116 -16.53 18.23 18.72
CA LYS A 116 -17.83 18.80 19.06
C LYS A 116 -18.19 18.23 20.42
N ASN A 117 -18.20 19.09 21.43
CA ASN A 117 -18.65 18.78 22.79
C ASN A 117 -20.01 18.07 22.71
N MET A 118 -20.01 16.74 22.84
CA MET A 118 -21.19 15.95 23.16
C MET A 118 -21.55 16.36 24.58
N ARG A 119 -22.48 17.33 24.70
CA ARG A 119 -23.14 17.61 25.97
C ARG A 119 -23.90 16.34 26.37
N THR A 120 -23.60 15.89 27.58
CA THR A 120 -24.31 14.89 28.38
C THR A 120 -25.81 15.07 28.36
#